data_AF-E2A7E9-F1
#
_entry.id   AF-E2A7E9-F1
#
_cell.length_a   1.000
_cell.length_b   1.000
_cell.length_c   1.000
_cell.angle_alpha   90.00
_cell.angle_beta   90.00
_cell.angle_gamma   90.00
#
_symmetry.space_group_name_H-M   'P 1'
#
loop_
_entity.id
_entity.type
_entity.pdbx_description
1 polymer ?
#
loop_
_entity_poly.entity_id
_entity_poly.type
_entity_poly.pdbx_seq_one_letter_code
_entity_poly.pdbx_strand_id
1 'polypeptide(L)'
;LPVQTYYIYDVTKSPQYEITFIFQAIAMFLCIMPYTGIDNFLSLLIFHISGQLDILSNRLMRLNDIANYNDILKSCVMDHTRLLRY
;
A
#
# COMPACT_ATOMS: atom_id res chain seq x y z
N LEU A 1 -14.02 -34.48 -6.62
CA LEU A 1 -14.20 -33.02 -6.71
C LEU A 1 -13.45 -32.36 -5.57
N PRO A 2 -12.62 -31.33 -5.82
CA PRO A 2 -11.77 -30.68 -4.82
C PRO A 2 -12.54 -30.03 -3.66
N VAL A 3 -13.76 -29.55 -3.91
CA VAL A 3 -14.65 -29.04 -2.85
C VAL A 3 -15.79 -30.03 -2.65
N GLN A 4 -16.05 -30.45 -1.40
CA GLN A 4 -17.23 -31.25 -1.09
C GLN A 4 -18.46 -30.36 -0.98
N THR A 5 -19.44 -30.59 -1.86
CA THR A 5 -20.73 -29.92 -1.88
C THR A 5 -21.83 -30.90 -2.27
N TYR A 6 -23.09 -30.55 -2.00
CA TYR A 6 -24.23 -31.34 -2.43
C TYR A 6 -24.55 -31.10 -3.92
N TYR A 7 -24.77 -32.19 -4.67
CA TYR A 7 -25.09 -32.17 -6.09
C TYR A 7 -26.42 -32.88 -6.36
N ILE A 8 -27.28 -32.27 -7.17
CA ILE A 8 -28.61 -32.83 -7.55
C ILE A 8 -28.47 -33.93 -8.62
N TYR A 9 -27.29 -34.08 -9.23
CA TYR A 9 -26.97 -35.06 -10.27
C TYR A 9 -25.74 -35.89 -9.89
N ASP A 10 -25.56 -37.03 -10.58
CA ASP A 10 -24.42 -37.92 -10.35
C ASP A 10 -23.13 -37.34 -10.94
N VAL A 11 -22.31 -36.76 -10.06
CA VAL A 11 -20.99 -36.20 -10.37
C VAL A 11 -19.88 -37.25 -10.48
N THR A 12 -20.16 -38.54 -10.22
CA THR A 12 -19.16 -39.61 -10.28
C THR A 12 -18.99 -40.18 -11.69
N LYS A 13 -19.92 -39.89 -12.59
CA LYS A 13 -19.89 -40.37 -13.98
C LYS A 13 -19.23 -39.36 -14.92
N SER A 14 -18.55 -39.90 -15.93
CA SER A 14 -18.05 -39.10 -17.06
C SER A 14 -19.22 -38.83 -18.02
N PRO A 15 -19.35 -37.61 -18.59
CA PRO A 15 -18.43 -36.47 -18.52
C PRO A 15 -18.70 -35.46 -17.37
N GLN A 16 -19.72 -35.68 -16.55
CA GLN A 16 -20.19 -34.72 -15.53
C GLN A 16 -19.11 -34.42 -14.48
N TYR A 17 -18.31 -35.42 -14.10
CA TYR A 17 -17.19 -35.25 -13.18
C TYR A 17 -16.21 -34.16 -13.66
N GLU A 18 -15.77 -34.26 -14.91
CA GLU A 18 -14.75 -33.37 -15.50
C GLU A 18 -15.27 -31.95 -15.61
N ILE A 19 -16.51 -31.80 -16.07
CA ILE A 19 -17.20 -30.51 -16.17
C ILE A 19 -17.29 -29.85 -14.79
N THR A 20 -17.76 -30.61 -13.79
CA THR A 20 -17.91 -30.10 -12.42
C THR A 20 -16.56 -29.72 -11.81
N PHE A 21 -15.52 -30.50 -12.10
CA PHE A 21 -14.15 -30.21 -11.66
C PHE A 21 -13.65 -28.88 -12.23
N ILE A 22 -13.85 -28.64 -13.54
CA ILE A 22 -13.46 -27.39 -14.19
C ILE A 22 -14.22 -26.20 -13.59
N PHE A 23 -15.53 -26.33 -13.38
CA PHE A 23 -16.31 -25.27 -12.74
C PHE A 23 -15.84 -24.97 -11.32
N GLN A 24 -15.53 -25.99 -10.51
CA GLN A 24 -14.96 -25.79 -9.18
C GLN A 24 -13.60 -25.09 -9.25
N ALA A 25 -12.73 -25.48 -10.18
CA ALA A 25 -11.41 -24.84 -10.34
C ALA A 25 -11.54 -23.34 -10.69
N ILE A 26 -12.42 -22.99 -11.62
CA ILE A 26 -12.70 -21.61 -12.00
C ILE A 26 -13.29 -20.83 -10.82
N ALA A 27 -14.28 -21.41 -10.12
CA ALA A 27 -14.89 -20.77 -8.96
C ALA A 27 -13.88 -20.51 -7.84
N MET A 28 -13.03 -21.49 -7.51
CA MET A 28 -11.96 -21.32 -6.53
C MET A 28 -11.00 -20.20 -6.93
N PHE A 29 -10.57 -20.17 -8.20
CA PHE A 29 -9.71 -19.11 -8.70
C PHE A 29 -10.35 -17.72 -8.58
N LEU A 30 -11.63 -17.60 -8.96
CA LEU A 30 -12.39 -16.36 -8.86
C LEU A 30 -12.66 -15.92 -7.41
N CYS A 31 -12.69 -16.85 -6.46
CA CYS A 31 -12.81 -16.52 -5.03
C CYS A 31 -11.46 -16.10 -4.42
N ILE A 32 -10.37 -16.78 -4.77
CA ILE A 32 -9.04 -16.54 -4.20
C ILE A 32 -8.43 -15.23 -4.74
N MET A 33 -8.64 -14.92 -6.02
CA MET A 33 -8.10 -13.72 -6.67
C MET A 33 -8.47 -12.40 -5.96
N PRO A 34 -9.76 -12.09 -5.71
CA PRO A 34 -10.13 -10.85 -5.03
C PRO A 34 -9.69 -10.83 -3.56
N TYR A 35 -9.74 -11.98 -2.88
CA TYR A 35 -9.32 -12.09 -1.49
C TYR A 35 -7.84 -11.74 -1.32
N THR A 36 -6.97 -12.44 -2.07
CA THR A 36 -5.54 -12.17 -2.04
C THR A 36 -5.19 -10.83 -2.68
N GLY A 37 -5.93 -10.39 -3.70
CA GLY A 37 -5.74 -9.10 -4.36
C GLY A 37 -5.93 -7.91 -3.42
N ILE A 38 -6.99 -7.93 -2.59
CA ILE A 38 -7.25 -6.88 -1.60
C ILE A 38 -6.12 -6.85 -0.56
N ASP A 39 -5.75 -8.00 -0.02
CA ASP A 39 -4.69 -8.10 1.00
C ASP A 39 -3.33 -7.61 0.45
N ASN A 40 -2.98 -8.00 -0.78
CA ASN A 40 -1.75 -7.55 -1.44
C ASN A 40 -1.79 -6.04 -1.72
N PHE A 41 -2.90 -5.52 -2.24
CA PHE A 41 -3.04 -4.09 -2.51
C PHE A 41 -2.93 -3.26 -1.24
N LEU A 42 -3.62 -3.67 -0.17
CA LEU A 42 -3.56 -3.00 1.12
C LEU A 42 -2.15 -3.03 1.70
N SER A 43 -1.49 -4.19 1.66
CA SER A 43 -0.11 -4.33 2.14
C SER A 43 0.84 -3.40 1.38
N LEU A 44 0.79 -3.40 0.04
CA LEU A 44 1.59 -2.51 -0.79
C LEU A 44 1.31 -1.04 -0.51
N LEU A 45 0.04 -0.66 -0.34
CA LEU A 45 -0.35 0.71 -0.02
C LEU A 45 0.22 1.16 1.34
N ILE A 46 0.11 0.31 2.37
CA ILE A 46 0.67 0.59 3.70
C ILE A 46 2.18 0.74 3.62
N PHE A 47 2.88 -0.17 2.94
CA PHE A 47 4.33 -0.07 2.73
C PHE A 47 4.71 1.20 1.97
N HIS A 48 3.95 1.55 0.94
CA HIS A 48 4.20 2.75 0.14
C HIS A 48 4.04 4.03 0.96
N ILE A 49 2.92 4.16 1.70
CA ILE A 49 2.67 5.31 2.57
C ILE A 49 3.75 5.41 3.66
N SER A 50 4.11 4.28 4.27
CA SER A 50 5.16 4.25 5.30
C SER A 50 6.52 4.69 4.74
N GLY A 51 6.88 4.24 3.54
CA GLY A 51 8.09 4.68 2.85
C GLY A 51 8.05 6.17 2.47
N GLN A 52 6.91 6.68 2.00
CA GLN A 52 6.76 8.10 1.73
C GLN A 52 6.88 8.95 3.00
N LEU A 53 6.31 8.50 4.12
CA LEU A 53 6.40 9.17 5.41
C LEU A 53 7.84 9.17 5.94
N ASP A 54 8.57 8.08 5.79
CA ASP A 54 9.99 8.02 6.18
C ASP A 54 10.84 8.98 5.35
N ILE A 55 10.63 9.03 4.03
CA ILE A 55 11.29 10.00 3.15
C ILE A 55 10.96 11.44 3.56
N LEU A 56 9.69 11.72 3.87
CA LEU A 56 9.26 13.03 4.33
C LEU A 56 9.91 13.40 5.68
N SER A 57 9.94 12.48 6.63
CA SER A 57 10.59 12.64 7.92
C SER A 57 12.08 12.97 7.77
N ASN A 58 12.79 12.20 6.94
CA ASN A 58 14.20 12.43 6.62
C ASN A 58 14.45 13.78 5.95
N ARG A 59 13.53 14.24 5.10
CA ARG A 59 13.59 15.59 4.50
C ARG A 59 13.37 16.68 5.55
N LEU A 60 12.43 16.51 6.46
CA LEU A 60 12.15 17.46 7.54
C LEU A 60 13.32 17.55 8.52
N MET A 61 13.90 16.43 8.95
CA MET A 61 15.09 16.42 9.80
C MET A 61 16.27 17.12 9.12
N ARG A 62 16.53 16.82 7.85
CA ARG A 62 17.58 17.53 7.09
C ARG A 62 17.30 19.02 6.93
N LEU A 63 16.04 19.41 6.74
CA LEU A 63 15.66 20.83 6.71
C LEU A 63 15.87 21.49 8.07
N ASN A 64 15.58 20.81 9.17
CA ASN A 64 15.86 21.29 10.52
C ASN A 64 17.36 21.42 10.79
N ASP A 65 18.19 20.53 10.23
CA ASP A 65 19.65 20.59 10.36
C ASP A 65 20.27 21.68 9.46
N ILE A 66 19.74 21.88 8.23
CA ILE A 66 20.18 22.94 7.30
C ILE A 66 19.65 24.30 7.73
N ALA A 67 18.40 24.35 8.20
CA ALA A 67 17.87 25.51 8.88
C ALA A 67 18.54 25.57 10.24
N ASN A 68 19.77 26.08 10.24
CA ASN A 68 20.34 26.73 11.41
C ASN A 68 19.45 27.95 11.67
N TYR A 69 18.26 27.70 12.22
CA TYR A 69 17.15 28.64 12.34
C TYR A 69 17.65 29.88 13.07
N ASN A 70 18.54 29.67 14.04
CA ASN A 70 19.26 30.71 14.75
C ASN A 70 20.16 31.56 13.85
N ASP A 71 20.90 30.99 12.89
CA ASP A 71 21.75 31.77 11.98
C ASP A 71 20.93 32.53 10.93
N ILE A 72 19.87 31.92 10.39
CA ILE A 72 18.95 32.58 9.45
C ILE A 72 18.20 33.72 10.17
N LEU A 73 17.72 33.47 11.39
CA LEU A 73 17.07 34.46 12.24
C LEU A 73 18.03 35.59 12.62
N LYS A 74 19.27 35.27 13.01
CA LYS A 74 20.30 36.25 13.36
C LYS A 74 20.68 37.12 12.16
N SER A 75 20.80 36.54 10.97
CA SER A 75 21.05 37.29 9.73
C SER A 75 19.90 38.26 9.43
N CYS A 76 18.65 37.78 9.52
CA CYS A 76 17.46 38.59 9.27
C CYS A 76 17.32 39.77 10.25
N VAL A 77 17.55 39.54 11.55
CA VAL A 77 17.54 40.59 12.58
C VAL A 77 18.64 41.62 12.32
N MET A 78 19.84 41.17 11.93
CA MET A 78 20.97 42.06 11.66
C MET A 78 20.72 42.96 10.43
N ASP A 79 20.15 42.41 9.35
CA ASP A 79 19.77 43.19 8.18
C ASP A 79 18.66 44.19 8.48
N HIS A 80 17.62 43.79 9.22
CA HIS A 80 16.57 44.72 9.66
C HIS A 80 17.11 45.85 10.55
N THR A 81 17.99 45.53 11.49
CA THR A 81 18.61 46.54 12.37
C THR A 81 19.52 47.49 11.58
N ARG A 82 20.20 47.00 10.54
CA ARG A 82 21.02 47.85 9.66
C ARG A 82 20.16 48.79 8.82
N LEU A 83 19.03 48.32 8.29
CA LEU A 83 18.10 49.14 7.51
C LEU A 83 17.42 50.24 8.34
N LEU A 84 17.11 49.97 9.62
CA LEU A 84 16.53 50.96 10.53
C LEU A 84 17.53 52.01 11.04
N ARG A 85 18.83 51.78 10.84
CA ARG A 85 19.91 52.68 11.28
C ARG A 85 20.30 53.71 10.21
N TYR A 86 19.81 53.55 8.99
CA TYR A 86 19.89 54.52 7.87
C TYR A 86 18.53 55.17 7.66
#